data_AF-A0A8T7EFC3-F1
#
_entry.id   AF-A0A8T7EFC3-F1
#
_cell.length_a   1.000
_cell.length_b   1.000
_cell.length_c   1.000
_cell.angle_alpha   90.00
_cell.angle_beta   90.00
_cell.angle_gamma   90.00
#
_symmetry.space_group_name_H-M   'P 1'
#
loop_
_entity.id
_entity.type
_entity.pdbx_description
1 polymer ?
#
loop_
_entity_poly.entity_id
_entity_poly.type
_entity_poly.pdbx_seq_one_letter_code
_entity_poly.pdbx_strand_id
1 'polypeptide(L)' 'MNLLDIAIVAWGMYELFGITVKPPFYWERSRRMQRTRARLGDQKATILYLVFALLLVGFGLWSLFLRGG' A
#
# COMPACT_ATOMS: atom_id res chain seq x y z
N MET A 1 4.34 21.89 7.69
CA MET A 1 4.00 20.71 6.85
C MET A 1 4.99 20.65 5.72
N ASN A 2 5.90 19.67 5.71
CA ASN A 2 6.86 19.55 4.63
C ASN A 2 6.23 18.82 3.45
N LEU A 3 6.62 19.20 2.23
CA LEU A 3 6.15 18.58 0.98
C LEU A 3 6.37 17.06 0.96
N LEU A 4 7.43 16.59 1.64
CA LEU A 4 7.75 15.18 1.82
C LEU A 4 6.69 14.42 2.64
N ASP A 5 6.15 15.01 3.70
CA ASP A 5 5.15 14.36 4.55
C ASP A 5 3.84 14.16 3.78
N ILE A 6 3.45 15.17 2.99
CA ILE A 6 2.27 15.11 2.11
C ILE A 6 2.48 14.05 1.02
N ALA A 7 3.68 13.97 0.43
CA ALA A 7 3.99 12.96 -0.58
C ALA A 7 3.92 11.53 -0.02
N ILE A 8 4.42 11.30 1.20
CA ILE A 8 4.37 9.99 1.88
C ILE A 8 2.93 9.58 2.17
N VAL A 9 2.10 10.50 2.69
CA VAL A 9 0.69 10.21 2.97
C VAL A 9 -0.10 9.99 1.68
N ALA A 10 0.11 10.80 0.65
CA ALA A 10 -0.53 10.63 -0.65
C ALA A 10 -0.14 9.29 -1.29
N TRP A 11 1.12 8.88 -1.18
CA TRP A 11 1.58 7.59 -1.66
C TRP A 11 0.97 6.42 -0.87
N GLY A 12 0.92 6.53 0.46
CA GLY A 12 0.28 5.54 1.32
C GLY A 12 -1.21 5.39 1.01
N MET A 13 -1.93 6.49 0.82
CA MET A 13 -3.34 6.47 0.41
C MET A 13 -3.52 5.86 -0.98
N TYR A 14 -2.62 6.15 -1.93
CA TYR A 14 -2.68 5.57 -3.27
C TYR A 14 -2.48 4.05 -3.25
N GLU A 15 -1.51 3.55 -2.48
CA GLU A 15 -1.31 2.10 -2.31
C GLU A 15 -2.52 1.45 -1.62
N LEU A 16 -3.03 2.06 -0.56
CA LEU A 16 -4.16 1.53 0.19
C LEU A 16 -5.42 1.50 -0.70
N PHE A 17 -5.66 2.55 -1.49
CA PHE A 17 -6.73 2.57 -2.47
C PHE A 17 -6.55 1.50 -3.57
N GLY A 18 -5.34 1.33 -4.10
CA GLY A 18 -5.02 0.29 -5.09
C GLY A 18 -5.21 -1.14 -4.56
N ILE A 19 -5.04 -1.35 -3.25
CA ILE A 19 -5.20 -2.65 -2.61
C ILE A 19 -6.66 -2.89 -2.19
N THR A 20 -7.37 -1.87 -1.71
CA THR A 20 -8.77 -1.96 -1.30
C THR A 20 -9.72 -2.05 -2.49
N VAL A 21 -9.54 -1.19 -3.50
CA VAL A 21 -10.40 -1.17 -4.70
C VAL A 21 -10.08 -2.33 -5.64
N LYS A 22 -8.92 -2.97 -5.45
CA LYS A 22 -8.40 -4.02 -6.33
C LYS A 22 -8.65 -3.75 -7.82
N PRO A 23 -8.32 -2.55 -8.36
CA PRO A 23 -8.61 -2.28 -9.74
C PRO A 23 -7.85 -3.29 -10.62
N PRO A 24 -8.49 -3.87 -11.65
CA PRO A 24 -7.90 -4.93 -12.46
C PRO A 24 -6.57 -4.50 -13.09
N PHE A 25 -6.39 -3.21 -13.40
CA PHE A 25 -5.10 -2.71 -13.88
C PHE A 25 -3.97 -2.79 -12.83
N TYR A 26 -4.25 -2.65 -11.53
CA TYR A 26 -3.20 -2.69 -10.51
C TYR A 26 -2.78 -4.14 -10.20
N TRP A 27 -3.77 -5.04 -10.20
CA TRP A 27 -3.61 -6.45 -9.87
C TRP A 27 -3.23 -7.34 -11.06
N GLU A 28 -3.73 -7.07 -12.26
CA GLU A 28 -3.47 -7.87 -13.47
C GLU A 28 -2.31 -7.33 -14.29
N ARG A 29 -2.08 -6.01 -14.32
CA ARG A 29 -0.95 -5.44 -15.07
C ARG A 29 0.38 -5.66 -14.35
N SER A 30 0.34 -5.81 -13.02
CA SER A 30 1.51 -6.11 -12.21
C SER A 30 1.91 -7.58 -12.33
N ARG A 31 2.81 -7.89 -13.28
CA ARG A 31 3.41 -9.24 -13.43
C ARG A 31 3.99 -9.80 -12.12
N ARG A 32 4.41 -8.92 -11.20
CA ARG A 32 4.84 -9.29 -9.84
C ARG A 32 3.69 -9.88 -9.02
N MET A 33 2.54 -9.21 -8.96
CA MET A 33 1.38 -9.67 -8.18
C MET A 33 0.83 -10.98 -8.73
N GLN A 34 0.77 -11.17 -10.05
CA GLN A 34 0.36 -12.45 -10.64
C GLN A 34 1.29 -13.61 -10.26
N ARG A 35 2.62 -13.39 -10.27
CA ARG A 35 3.59 -14.41 -9.84
C ARG A 35 3.47 -14.72 -8.34
N THR A 36 3.26 -13.71 -7.50
CA THR A 36 3.09 -13.90 -6.06
C THR A 36 1.76 -14.61 -5.74
N ARG A 37 0.67 -14.25 -6.42
CA ARG A 37 -0.64 -14.93 -6.32
C ARG A 37 -0.56 -16.39 -6.76
N ALA A 38 0.15 -16.68 -7.86
CA ALA A 38 0.35 -18.04 -8.33
C ALA A 38 1.18 -18.91 -7.38
N ARG A 39 2.09 -18.33 -6.59
CA ARG A 39 2.93 -19.08 -5.63
C ARG A 39 2.35 -19.18 -4.22
N LEU A 40 1.72 -18.12 -3.72
CA LEU A 40 1.21 -18.05 -2.34
C LEU A 40 -0.29 -18.35 -2.22
N GLY A 41 -1.03 -18.26 -3.32
CA GLY A 41 -2.48 -18.26 -3.32
C GLY A 41 -3.06 -16.84 -3.19
N ASP A 42 -4.19 -16.64 -3.87
CA ASP A 42 -4.84 -15.34 -4.06
C ASP A 42 -5.18 -14.61 -2.76
N GLN A 43 -5.63 -15.38 -1.78
CA GLN A 43 -6.08 -14.89 -0.48
C GLN A 43 -4.90 -14.43 0.39
N LYS A 44 -3.80 -15.20 0.40
CA LYS A 44 -2.59 -14.87 1.17
C LYS A 44 -1.85 -13.69 0.56
N ALA A 45 -1.78 -13.61 -0.77
CA ALA A 45 -1.22 -12.44 -1.45
C ALA A 45 -2.01 -11.17 -1.12
N THR A 46 -3.36 -11.25 -1.14
CA THR A 46 -4.22 -10.14 -0.71
C THR A 46 -3.92 -9.68 0.70
N ILE A 47 -3.86 -10.61 1.66
CA ILE A 47 -3.58 -10.29 3.07
C ILE A 47 -2.19 -9.66 3.21
N LEU A 48 -1.18 -10.20 2.53
CA LEU A 48 0.19 -9.67 2.59
C LEU A 48 0.26 -8.22 2.11
N TYR A 49 -0.35 -7.91 0.96
CA TYR A 49 -0.38 -6.55 0.43
C TYR A 49 -1.19 -5.62 1.34
N LEU A 50 -2.30 -6.09 1.89
CA LEU A 50 -3.15 -5.29 2.79
C LEU A 50 -2.44 -4.95 4.10
N VAL A 51 -1.68 -5.90 4.67
CA VAL A 51 -0.80 -5.66 5.82
C VAL A 51 0.31 -4.67 5.47
N PHE A 52 0.93 -4.79 4.29
CA PHE A 52 1.94 -3.83 3.84
C PHE A 52 1.39 -2.41 3.68
N ALA A 53 0.20 -2.26 3.12
CA ALA A 53 -0.49 -0.97 2.98
C ALA A 53 -0.81 -0.35 4.34
N LEU A 54 -1.32 -1.15 5.28
CA LEU A 54 -1.57 -0.72 6.66
C LEU A 54 -0.30 -0.27 7.35
N LEU A 55 0.82 -0.98 7.18
CA LEU A 55 2.11 -0.59 7.74
C LEU A 55 2.62 0.71 7.11
N LEU A 56 2.52 0.88 5.79
CA LEU A 56 2.92 2.11 5.09
C LEU A 56 2.09 3.32 5.54
N VAL A 57 0.77 3.17 5.64
CA VAL A 57 -0.11 4.25 6.11
C VAL A 57 0.08 4.54 7.59
N GLY A 58 0.22 3.50 8.43
CA GLY A 58 0.51 3.65 9.85
C GLY A 58 1.85 4.34 10.09
N PHE A 59 2.90 3.95 9.37
CA PHE A 59 4.22 4.57 9.47
C PHE A 59 4.22 6.01 8.92
N GLY A 60 3.48 6.26 7.83
CA GLY A 60 3.27 7.61 7.29
C GLY A 60 2.59 8.53 8.31
N LEU A 61 1.47 8.09 8.89
CA LEU A 61 0.77 8.82 9.95
C LEU A 61 1.65 9.02 11.20
N TRP A 62 2.38 8.00 11.61
CA TRP A 62 3.32 8.07 12.74
C TRP A 62 4.41 9.09 12.48
N SER A 63 5.03 9.07 11.29
CA SER A 63 6.04 10.05 10.90
C SER A 63 5.49 11.48 10.87
N LEU A 64 4.24 11.65 10.43
CA LEU A 64 3.57 12.95 10.38
C LEU A 64 3.25 13.48 11.78
N PHE A 65 2.85 12.60 12.71
CA PHE A 65 2.56 12.96 14.09
C PHE A 65 3.82 13.21 14.94
N LEU A 66 4.88 12.41 14.78
CA LEU A 66 6.10 12.52 15.60
C LEU A 66 7.14 13.51 15.08
N ARG A 67 7.11 13.85 13.78
CA ARG A 67 8.06 14.79 13.17
C ARG A 67 7.45 16.17 12.92
N GLY A 68 6.13 16.28 12.95
CA GLY A 68 5.38 17.52 12.80
C GLY A 68 4.88 18.16 14.09
N GLY A 69 5.12 17.53 15.26
CA GLY A 69 4.80 18.03 16.59
C GLY A 69 5.98 18.68 17.31
#